data_AF-A0A167C616-F1
#
_entry.id   AF-A0A167C616-F1
#
_cell.length_a   1.000
_cell.length_b   1.000
_cell.length_c   1.000
_cell.angle_alpha   90.00
_cell.angle_beta   90.00
_cell.angle_gamma   90.00
#
_symmetry.space_group_name_H-M   'P 1'
#
loop_
_entity.id
_entity.type
_entity.pdbx_description
1 polymer ?
#
loop_
_entity_poly.entity_id
_entity_poly.type
_entity_poly.pdbx_seq_one_letter_code
_entity_poly.pdbx_strand_id
1 'polypeptide(L)'
;MPFVLAKQNNWTEEFRFEIQNTFKNLRDGVNHAGNEDIAPTDAFMWEVFTTKKYYDNGEVKQIGHIYTPWPSWVISASTDLTGNEAGKKTIQSLLLAINEGIAYFNKNHSEAVEYITGNLDYSAQDASAWIETVTFADDVSKVDQKTVISNTVNLLQSAGVLDAKAESADYLSLV
;
A
#
# COMPACT_ATOMS: atom_id res chain seq x y z
N MET A 1 -1.75 8.26 -5.39
CA MET A 1 -2.65 7.46 -6.25
C MET A 1 -3.59 8.30 -7.13
N PRO A 2 -4.39 9.26 -6.62
CA PRO A 2 -5.32 10.03 -7.47
C PRO A 2 -4.63 10.74 -8.64
N PHE A 3 -3.45 11.34 -8.41
CA PHE A 3 -2.62 11.93 -9.47
C PHE A 3 -2.17 10.91 -10.55
N VAL A 4 -1.86 9.67 -10.14
CA VAL A 4 -1.48 8.61 -11.08
C VAL A 4 -2.68 8.18 -11.91
N LEU A 5 -3.86 8.05 -11.28
CA LEU A 5 -5.10 7.73 -11.99
C LEU A 5 -5.48 8.84 -12.99
N ALA A 6 -5.39 10.10 -12.60
CA ALA A 6 -5.59 11.23 -13.51
C ALA A 6 -4.62 11.19 -14.69
N LYS A 7 -3.33 10.93 -14.43
CA LYS A 7 -2.32 10.80 -15.48
C LYS A 7 -2.66 9.68 -16.48
N GLN A 8 -3.05 8.51 -15.99
CA GLN A 8 -3.43 7.36 -16.85
C GLN A 8 -4.68 7.64 -17.70
N ASN A 9 -5.60 8.47 -17.20
CA ASN A 9 -6.83 8.84 -17.92
C ASN A 9 -6.74 10.20 -18.64
N ASN A 10 -5.56 10.84 -18.66
CA ASN A 10 -5.35 12.19 -19.22
C ASN A 10 -6.28 13.26 -18.64
N TRP A 11 -6.63 13.15 -17.36
CA TRP A 11 -7.42 14.18 -16.67
C TRP A 11 -6.54 15.40 -16.35
N THR A 12 -7.02 16.58 -16.73
CA THR A 12 -6.30 17.85 -16.58
C THR A 12 -6.87 18.74 -15.49
N GLU A 13 -8.04 18.41 -14.95
CA GLU A 13 -8.64 19.16 -13.85
C GLU A 13 -7.92 18.87 -12.53
N GLU A 14 -7.73 19.90 -11.72
CA GLU A 14 -7.10 19.74 -10.40
C GLU A 14 -8.08 19.14 -9.39
N PHE A 15 -7.63 18.11 -8.68
CA PHE A 15 -8.37 17.55 -7.56
C PHE A 15 -8.24 18.43 -6.32
N ARG A 16 -9.36 18.59 -5.61
CA ARG A 16 -9.38 19.13 -4.24
C ARG A 16 -9.47 17.96 -3.27
N PHE A 17 -8.70 18.04 -2.19
CA PHE A 17 -8.62 16.99 -1.19
C PHE A 17 -9.06 17.50 0.17
N GLU A 18 -9.89 16.70 0.84
CA GLU A 18 -10.33 16.94 2.21
C GLU A 18 -9.68 15.93 3.16
N ILE A 19 -9.26 16.40 4.33
CA ILE A 19 -8.65 15.54 5.34
C ILE A 19 -9.75 14.88 6.17
N GLN A 20 -9.97 13.58 5.93
CA GLN A 20 -11.00 12.81 6.63
C GLN A 20 -10.51 12.11 7.90
N ASN A 21 -9.20 11.95 8.10
CA ASN A 21 -8.55 11.31 9.27
C ASN A 21 -8.78 9.79 9.44
N THR A 22 -10.02 9.30 9.32
CA THR A 22 -10.35 7.89 9.56
C THR A 22 -11.02 7.25 8.36
N PHE A 23 -10.94 5.92 8.26
CA PHE A 23 -11.65 5.19 7.21
C PHE A 23 -13.17 5.34 7.34
N LYS A 24 -13.71 5.47 8.57
CA LYS A 24 -15.12 5.78 8.77
C LYS A 24 -15.48 7.13 8.15
N ASN A 25 -14.68 8.16 8.40
CA ASN A 25 -14.94 9.50 7.88
C ASN A 25 -14.78 9.57 6.35
N LEU A 26 -13.92 8.76 5.74
CA LEU A 26 -13.88 8.62 4.28
C LEU A 26 -15.23 8.16 3.72
N ARG A 27 -15.89 7.21 4.39
CA ARG A 27 -17.23 6.72 4.00
C ARG A 27 -18.33 7.72 4.34
N ASP A 28 -18.29 8.34 5.51
CA ASP A 28 -19.25 9.38 5.88
C ASP A 28 -19.17 10.59 4.93
N GLY A 29 -17.97 10.96 4.49
CA GLY A 29 -17.70 12.06 3.57
C GLY A 29 -18.38 11.89 2.22
N VAL A 30 -18.34 10.69 1.63
CA VAL A 30 -19.04 10.40 0.35
C VAL A 30 -20.54 10.19 0.50
N ASN A 31 -20.99 9.86 1.70
CA ASN A 31 -22.41 9.74 2.04
C ASN A 31 -23.01 11.07 2.50
N HIS A 32 -22.20 12.12 2.62
CA HIS A 32 -22.59 13.42 3.17
C HIS A 32 -23.26 13.28 4.55
N ALA A 33 -22.86 12.27 5.33
CA ALA A 33 -23.45 11.89 6.61
C ALA A 33 -22.74 12.53 7.82
N GLY A 34 -21.83 13.47 7.55
CA GLY A 34 -20.95 14.12 8.51
C GLY A 34 -21.61 15.20 9.37
N ASN A 35 -20.96 15.54 10.49
CA ASN A 35 -21.18 16.78 11.22
C ASN A 35 -20.21 17.87 10.70
N GLU A 36 -20.10 18.99 11.40
CA GLU A 36 -19.20 20.10 11.04
C GLU A 36 -17.71 19.69 10.90
N ASP A 37 -17.32 18.53 11.43
CA ASP A 37 -15.94 18.02 11.41
C ASP A 37 -15.63 17.11 10.19
N ILE A 38 -16.63 16.79 9.35
CA ILE A 38 -16.49 15.89 8.21
C ILE A 38 -16.93 16.64 6.94
N ALA A 39 -15.96 17.10 6.15
CA ALA A 39 -16.24 17.75 4.89
C ALA A 39 -16.84 16.76 3.88
N PRO A 40 -17.83 17.14 3.06
CA PRO A 40 -18.36 16.28 2.00
C PRO A 40 -17.30 16.05 0.92
N THR A 41 -17.27 14.85 0.34
CA THR A 41 -16.35 14.47 -0.74
C THR A 41 -17.07 13.70 -1.83
N ASP A 42 -16.63 13.83 -3.08
CA ASP A 42 -17.27 13.12 -4.20
C ASP A 42 -16.85 11.65 -4.28
N ALA A 43 -15.61 11.35 -3.90
CA ALA A 43 -15.05 10.00 -3.91
C ALA A 43 -13.84 9.90 -2.96
N PHE A 44 -13.45 8.67 -2.64
CA PHE A 44 -12.16 8.35 -2.04
C PHE A 44 -11.56 7.10 -2.70
N MET A 45 -10.26 6.90 -2.52
CA MET A 45 -9.55 5.68 -2.96
C MET A 45 -9.04 4.94 -1.74
N TRP A 46 -9.30 3.63 -1.65
CA TRP A 46 -8.85 2.78 -0.55
C TRP A 46 -8.60 1.36 -1.01
N GLU A 47 -7.99 0.55 -0.13
CA GLU A 47 -7.70 -0.85 -0.40
C GLU A 47 -9.01 -1.65 -0.55
N VAL A 48 -9.06 -2.54 -1.55
CA VAL A 48 -10.28 -3.20 -2.04
C VAL A 48 -10.84 -4.16 -0.99
N PHE A 49 -10.02 -5.02 -0.39
CA PHE A 49 -10.47 -6.01 0.57
C PHE A 49 -10.95 -5.37 1.87
N THR A 50 -10.30 -4.29 2.31
CA THR A 50 -10.69 -3.48 3.48
C THR A 50 -12.02 -2.75 3.25
N THR A 51 -12.33 -2.41 2.00
CA THR A 51 -13.57 -1.71 1.63
C THR A 51 -14.71 -2.67 1.30
N LYS A 52 -14.41 -3.97 1.15
CA LYS A 52 -15.32 -4.94 0.55
C LYS A 52 -16.68 -5.06 1.21
N LYS A 53 -16.63 -5.28 2.52
CA LYS A 53 -17.79 -5.32 3.41
C LYS A 53 -18.75 -4.14 3.23
N TYR A 54 -18.21 -2.95 2.94
CA TYR A 54 -18.97 -1.71 2.83
C TYR A 54 -19.56 -1.45 1.44
N TYR A 55 -19.00 -2.06 0.38
CA TYR A 55 -19.70 -2.07 -0.91
C TYR A 55 -20.76 -3.18 -0.96
N ASP A 56 -20.47 -4.34 -0.35
CA ASP A 56 -21.41 -5.48 -0.32
C ASP A 56 -22.69 -5.13 0.44
N ASN A 57 -22.59 -4.34 1.51
CA ASN A 57 -23.75 -3.91 2.31
C ASN A 57 -24.45 -2.64 1.77
N GLY A 58 -23.94 -2.04 0.69
CA GLY A 58 -24.47 -0.84 0.07
C GLY A 58 -24.13 0.48 0.78
N GLU A 59 -23.26 0.49 1.79
CA GLU A 59 -22.81 1.72 2.47
C GLU A 59 -21.99 2.63 1.56
N VAL A 60 -21.20 2.05 0.65
CA VAL A 60 -20.47 2.78 -0.39
C VAL A 60 -20.63 2.09 -1.75
N LYS A 61 -20.35 2.82 -2.83
CA LYS A 61 -20.37 2.26 -4.19
C LYS A 61 -18.98 2.20 -4.79
N GLN A 62 -18.53 1.01 -5.18
CA GLN A 62 -17.29 0.87 -5.96
C GLN A 62 -17.53 1.37 -7.39
N ILE A 63 -16.74 2.36 -7.82
CA ILE A 63 -16.84 2.96 -9.18
C ILE A 63 -15.65 2.63 -10.09
N GLY A 64 -14.60 1.99 -9.55
CA GLY A 64 -13.42 1.61 -10.30
C GLY A 64 -12.33 1.01 -9.42
N HIS A 65 -11.20 0.66 -10.04
CA HIS A 65 -9.98 0.22 -9.36
C HIS A 65 -8.76 0.67 -10.16
N ILE A 66 -7.61 0.77 -9.49
CA ILE A 66 -6.31 1.01 -10.11
C ILE A 66 -5.28 0.15 -9.39
N TYR A 67 -4.47 -0.56 -10.15
CA TYR A 67 -3.31 -1.26 -9.61
C TYR A 67 -2.14 -0.29 -9.47
N THR A 68 -1.40 -0.40 -8.37
CA THR A 68 -0.12 0.30 -8.26
C THR A 68 0.84 -0.27 -9.30
N PRO A 69 1.56 0.57 -10.04
CA PRO A 69 2.57 0.10 -10.99
C PRO A 69 3.88 -0.32 -10.30
N TRP A 70 3.92 -0.26 -8.97
CA TRP A 70 5.02 -0.64 -8.09
C TRP A 70 4.52 -1.59 -6.99
N PRO A 71 5.43 -2.29 -6.28
CA PRO A 71 5.08 -3.14 -5.15
C PRO A 71 4.31 -2.39 -4.06
N SER A 72 3.29 -3.03 -3.51
CA SER A 72 2.43 -2.42 -2.49
C SER A 72 3.13 -2.19 -1.14
N TRP A 73 4.27 -2.86 -0.90
CA TRP A 73 5.01 -2.81 0.36
C TRP A 73 6.52 -2.72 0.13
N VAL A 74 7.20 -1.96 1.00
CA VAL A 74 8.66 -1.82 1.03
C VAL A 74 9.15 -1.82 2.48
N ILE A 75 10.41 -2.20 2.71
CA ILE A 75 11.08 -2.12 4.00
C ILE A 75 12.04 -0.93 3.97
N SER A 76 11.96 -0.04 4.96
CA SER A 76 12.86 1.11 5.12
C SER A 76 13.56 1.08 6.47
N ALA A 77 14.81 1.53 6.53
CA ALA A 77 15.59 1.63 7.77
C ALA A 77 16.13 3.05 7.97
N SER A 78 16.31 3.45 9.24
CA SER A 78 16.96 4.72 9.58
C SER A 78 18.42 4.72 9.16
N THR A 79 18.92 5.87 8.69
CA THR A 79 20.33 6.07 8.33
C THR A 79 21.29 5.84 9.50
N ASP A 80 20.84 6.07 10.74
CA ASP A 80 21.65 5.82 11.94
C ASP A 80 21.92 4.32 12.14
N LEU A 81 20.94 3.48 11.76
CA LEU A 81 21.04 2.03 11.85
C LEU A 81 21.91 1.46 10.72
N THR A 82 21.80 2.01 9.51
CA THR A 82 22.59 1.57 8.35
C THR A 82 24.03 2.12 8.38
N GLY A 83 24.28 3.19 9.14
CA GLY A 83 25.58 3.84 9.24
C GLY A 83 26.62 3.11 10.10
N ASN A 84 26.24 2.06 10.83
CA ASN A 84 27.14 1.29 11.67
C ASN A 84 27.01 -0.23 11.47
N GLU A 85 28.09 -0.97 11.71
CA GLU A 85 28.16 -2.42 11.44
C GLU A 85 27.25 -3.27 12.31
N ALA A 86 27.00 -2.86 13.55
CA ALA A 86 26.08 -3.59 14.43
C ALA A 86 24.64 -3.49 13.90
N GLY A 87 24.21 -2.29 13.51
CA GLY A 87 22.90 -2.06 12.92
C GLY A 87 22.70 -2.79 11.59
N LYS A 88 23.70 -2.79 10.70
CA LYS A 88 23.66 -3.59 9.46
C LYS A 88 23.45 -5.08 9.74
N LYS A 89 24.16 -5.65 10.71
CA LYS A 89 23.98 -7.06 11.12
C LYS A 89 22.57 -7.31 11.67
N THR A 90 22.04 -6.40 12.48
CA THR A 90 20.65 -6.50 12.96
C THR A 90 19.65 -6.48 11.80
N ILE A 91 19.82 -5.58 10.83
CA ILE A 91 18.98 -5.52 9.64
C ILE A 91 19.06 -6.82 8.84
N GLN A 92 20.27 -7.34 8.60
CA GLN A 92 20.45 -8.61 7.89
C GLN A 92 19.72 -9.77 8.59
N SER A 93 19.85 -9.89 9.91
CA SER A 93 19.12 -10.91 10.68
C SER A 93 17.60 -10.75 10.59
N LEU A 94 17.10 -9.51 10.62
CA LEU A 94 15.67 -9.23 10.45
C LEU A 94 15.16 -9.65 9.07
N LEU A 95 15.89 -9.30 8.00
CA LEU A 95 15.50 -9.65 6.63
C LEU A 95 15.50 -11.17 6.42
N LEU A 96 16.46 -11.89 7.02
CA LEU A 96 16.46 -13.36 7.01
C LEU A 96 15.22 -13.93 7.73
N ALA A 97 14.89 -13.43 8.93
CA ALA A 97 13.70 -13.88 9.65
C ALA A 97 12.40 -13.58 8.90
N ILE A 98 12.33 -12.43 8.20
CA ILE A 98 11.17 -12.10 7.35
C ILE A 98 11.08 -13.08 6.16
N ASN A 99 12.20 -13.38 5.49
CA ASN A 99 12.23 -14.38 4.41
C ASN A 99 11.77 -15.77 4.92
N GLU A 100 12.16 -16.18 6.13
CA GLU A 100 11.67 -17.40 6.77
C GLU A 100 10.15 -17.34 7.02
N GLY A 101 9.64 -16.21 7.52
CA GLY A 101 8.21 -15.99 7.73
C GLY A 101 7.41 -16.05 6.43
N ILE A 102 7.92 -15.45 5.34
CA ILE A 102 7.31 -15.54 4.01
C ILE A 102 7.29 -16.99 3.53
N ALA A 103 8.41 -17.72 3.66
CA ALA A 103 8.48 -19.12 3.29
C ALA A 103 7.51 -20.00 4.11
N TYR A 104 7.30 -19.66 5.39
CA TYR A 104 6.30 -20.30 6.23
C TYR A 104 4.88 -19.98 5.75
N PHE A 105 4.56 -18.70 5.53
CA PHE A 105 3.26 -18.27 5.02
C PHE A 105 2.90 -18.99 3.72
N ASN A 106 3.81 -19.00 2.74
CA ASN A 106 3.61 -19.62 1.42
C ASN A 106 3.32 -21.13 1.49
N LYS A 107 3.70 -21.80 2.59
CA LYS A 107 3.46 -23.23 2.81
C LYS A 107 2.21 -23.51 3.66
N ASN A 108 1.69 -22.51 4.37
CA ASN A 108 0.68 -22.67 5.41
C ASN A 108 -0.50 -21.68 5.25
N HIS A 109 -1.06 -21.57 4.05
CA HIS A 109 -2.16 -20.65 3.76
C HIS A 109 -3.39 -20.85 4.66
N SER A 110 -3.73 -22.07 5.05
CA SER A 110 -4.87 -22.34 5.94
C SER A 110 -4.71 -21.70 7.32
N GLU A 111 -3.50 -21.77 7.89
CA GLU A 111 -3.18 -21.12 9.17
C GLU A 111 -3.22 -19.60 9.04
N ALA A 112 -2.79 -19.07 7.89
CA ALA A 112 -2.87 -17.65 7.61
C ALA A 112 -4.33 -17.15 7.55
N VAL A 113 -5.23 -17.89 6.90
CA VAL A 113 -6.67 -17.57 6.89
C VAL A 113 -7.24 -17.56 8.31
N GLU A 114 -6.94 -18.59 9.10
CA GLU A 114 -7.40 -18.67 10.49
C GLU A 114 -6.88 -17.47 11.31
N TYR A 115 -5.59 -17.14 11.19
CA TYR A 115 -5.01 -16.00 11.88
C TYR A 115 -5.66 -14.68 11.47
N ILE A 116 -5.82 -14.43 10.16
CA ILE A 116 -6.39 -13.18 9.64
C ILE A 116 -7.83 -13.02 10.14
N THR A 117 -8.66 -14.05 10.02
CA THR A 117 -10.07 -13.98 10.43
C THR A 117 -10.26 -13.89 11.95
N GLY A 118 -9.35 -14.49 12.73
CA GLY A 118 -9.38 -14.42 14.19
C GLY A 118 -8.89 -13.09 14.78
N ASN A 119 -8.09 -12.32 14.04
CA ASN A 119 -7.41 -11.13 14.55
C ASN A 119 -7.74 -9.82 13.80
N LEU A 120 -8.29 -9.90 12.60
CA LEU A 120 -8.59 -8.76 11.72
C LEU A 120 -10.04 -8.84 11.23
N ASP A 121 -10.62 -7.71 10.80
CA ASP A 121 -12.03 -7.62 10.34
C ASP A 121 -12.21 -8.13 8.89
N TYR A 122 -11.84 -9.39 8.65
CA TYR A 122 -12.02 -10.07 7.37
C TYR A 122 -12.81 -11.37 7.53
N SER A 123 -13.68 -11.67 6.57
CA SER A 123 -14.32 -12.99 6.48
C SER A 123 -13.31 -14.05 6.02
N ALA A 124 -13.57 -15.33 6.30
CA ALA A 124 -12.71 -16.43 5.84
C ALA A 124 -12.68 -16.53 4.31
N GLN A 125 -13.79 -16.19 3.66
CA GLN A 125 -13.92 -16.15 2.22
C GLN A 125 -13.04 -15.03 1.64
N ASP A 126 -13.10 -13.82 2.20
CA ASP A 126 -12.31 -12.69 1.71
C ASP A 126 -10.82 -12.87 2.00
N ALA A 127 -10.47 -13.42 3.17
CA ALA A 127 -9.08 -13.74 3.51
C ALA A 127 -8.50 -14.79 2.54
N SER A 128 -9.25 -15.84 2.21
CA SER A 128 -8.82 -16.84 1.23
C SER A 128 -8.62 -16.24 -0.16
N ALA A 129 -9.59 -15.42 -0.61
CA ALA A 129 -9.49 -14.73 -1.90
C ALA A 129 -8.30 -13.76 -1.94
N TRP A 130 -8.00 -13.07 -0.84
CA TRP A 130 -6.83 -12.20 -0.74
C TRP A 130 -5.51 -12.98 -0.88
N ILE A 131 -5.39 -14.14 -0.21
CA ILE A 131 -4.18 -14.98 -0.29
C ILE A 131 -3.88 -15.42 -1.73
N GLU A 132 -4.91 -15.67 -2.56
CA GLU A 132 -4.71 -16.02 -3.97
C GLU A 132 -4.15 -14.86 -4.82
N THR A 133 -4.28 -13.63 -4.34
CA THR A 133 -3.83 -12.42 -5.06
C THR A 133 -2.50 -11.88 -4.56
N VAL A 134 -2.10 -12.23 -3.33
CA VAL A 134 -0.87 -11.70 -2.73
C VAL A 134 0.35 -12.49 -3.22
N THR A 135 1.42 -11.78 -3.52
CA THR A 135 2.73 -12.37 -3.76
C THR A 135 3.76 -11.57 -2.99
N PHE A 136 4.40 -12.22 -2.03
CA PHE A 136 5.54 -11.65 -1.31
C PHE A 136 6.82 -11.76 -2.15
N ALA A 137 7.81 -10.91 -1.85
CA ALA A 137 9.10 -11.00 -2.52
C ALA A 137 9.81 -12.32 -2.18
N ASP A 138 10.47 -12.91 -3.17
CA ASP A 138 11.29 -14.13 -2.98
C ASP A 138 12.48 -13.87 -2.02
N ASP A 139 13.00 -12.65 -2.03
CA ASP A 139 14.10 -12.22 -1.18
C ASP A 139 13.95 -10.73 -0.84
N VAL A 140 13.51 -10.44 0.39
CA VAL A 140 13.28 -9.06 0.87
C VAL A 140 14.55 -8.23 1.08
N SER A 141 15.74 -8.84 0.95
CA SER A 141 17.02 -8.10 0.99
C SER A 141 17.38 -7.43 -0.34
N LYS A 142 16.64 -7.75 -1.40
CA LYS A 142 16.87 -7.25 -2.75
C LYS A 142 15.73 -6.36 -3.20
N VAL A 143 16.08 -5.32 -3.95
CA VAL A 143 15.13 -4.43 -4.60
C VAL A 143 15.54 -4.25 -6.06
N ASP A 144 14.61 -4.44 -6.98
CA ASP A 144 14.85 -4.13 -8.39
C ASP A 144 14.86 -2.60 -8.56
N GLN A 145 16.07 -2.05 -8.67
CA GLN A 145 16.31 -0.62 -8.83
C GLN A 145 15.56 -0.04 -10.03
N LYS A 146 15.43 -0.77 -11.13
CA LYS A 146 14.79 -0.24 -12.33
C LYS A 146 13.28 -0.23 -12.17
N THR A 147 12.69 -1.38 -11.86
CA THR A 147 11.23 -1.53 -11.88
C THR A 147 10.57 -0.95 -10.65
N VAL A 148 11.22 -1.02 -9.48
CA VAL A 148 10.66 -0.52 -8.21
C VAL A 148 11.03 0.93 -7.98
N ILE A 149 12.30 1.31 -8.17
CA ILE A 149 12.76 2.67 -7.83
C ILE A 149 12.58 3.61 -9.01
N SER A 150 13.33 3.43 -10.10
CA SER A 150 13.37 4.38 -11.21
C SER A 150 12.00 4.60 -11.85
N ASN A 151 11.26 3.52 -12.13
CA ASN A 151 9.93 3.63 -12.73
C ASN A 151 8.93 4.37 -11.81
N THR A 152 8.99 4.13 -10.50
CA THR A 152 8.14 4.81 -9.51
C THR A 152 8.44 6.29 -9.47
N VAL A 153 9.72 6.67 -9.34
CA VAL A 153 10.16 8.06 -9.30
C VAL A 153 9.73 8.78 -10.59
N ASN A 154 10.02 8.20 -11.76
CA ASN A 154 9.66 8.76 -13.06
C ASN A 154 8.15 8.95 -13.20
N LEU A 155 7.35 7.97 -12.79
CA LEU A 155 5.89 8.08 -12.88
C LEU A 155 5.36 9.18 -11.96
N LEU A 156 5.83 9.21 -10.71
CA LEU A 156 5.41 10.22 -9.73
C LEU A 156 5.83 11.63 -10.14
N GLN A 157 7.02 11.82 -10.71
CA GLN A 157 7.44 13.08 -11.31
C GLN A 157 6.55 13.47 -12.50
N SER A 158 6.27 12.52 -13.41
CA SER A 158 5.42 12.77 -14.58
C SER A 158 3.95 13.09 -14.22
N ALA A 159 3.53 12.67 -13.03
CA ALA A 159 2.23 12.95 -12.43
C ALA A 159 2.24 14.21 -11.54
N GLY A 160 3.37 14.93 -11.45
CA GLY A 160 3.50 16.17 -10.68
C GLY A 160 3.56 15.99 -9.16
N VAL A 161 3.78 14.76 -8.68
CA VAL A 161 3.82 14.43 -7.24
C VAL A 161 5.21 14.66 -6.65
N LEU A 162 6.26 14.36 -7.41
CA LEU A 162 7.66 14.55 -7.01
C LEU A 162 8.32 15.62 -7.88
N ASP A 163 9.24 16.36 -7.27
CA ASP A 163 10.11 17.29 -7.99
C ASP A 163 11.39 16.59 -8.52
N ALA A 164 12.22 17.35 -9.24
CA ALA A 164 13.47 16.83 -9.82
C ALA A 164 14.53 16.46 -8.76
N LYS A 165 14.36 16.84 -7.49
CA LYS A 165 15.33 16.52 -6.42
C LYS A 165 15.12 15.12 -5.84
N ALA A 166 14.00 14.47 -6.13
CA ALA A 166 13.69 13.12 -5.65
C ALA A 166 14.65 12.03 -6.19
N GLU A 167 15.47 12.33 -7.19
CA GLU A 167 16.44 11.39 -7.78
C GLU A 167 17.66 11.10 -6.86
N SER A 168 17.89 11.90 -5.81
CA SER A 168 19.13 11.83 -5.03
C SER A 168 19.07 10.92 -3.79
N ALA A 169 18.02 10.13 -3.60
CA ALA A 169 17.92 9.23 -2.44
C ALA A 169 18.65 7.91 -2.71
N ASP A 170 19.53 7.49 -1.79
CA ASP A 170 20.21 6.20 -1.84
C ASP A 170 19.21 5.08 -1.50
N TYR A 171 18.64 4.45 -2.51
CA TYR A 171 17.84 3.24 -2.35
C TYR A 171 18.80 2.04 -2.24
N LEU A 172 19.34 1.83 -1.05
CA LEU A 172 20.33 0.78 -0.80
C LEU A 172 19.73 -0.62 -0.97
N SER A 173 20.36 -1.44 -1.82
CA SER A 173 20.35 -2.89 -1.63
C SER A 173 21.50 -3.22 -0.68
N LEU A 174 21.23 -3.97 0.39
CA LEU A 174 22.26 -4.36 1.38
C LEU A 174 23.08 -5.58 0.92
N VAL A 175 23.11 -5.86 -0.39
CA VAL A 175 23.82 -6.98 -1.01
C VAL A 175 24.83 -6.47 -2.02
#